data_AF-A0A7H0SQA2-F1
#
_entry.id   AF-A0A7H0SQA2-F1
#
_cell.length_a   1.000
_cell.length_b   1.000
_cell.length_c   1.000
_cell.angle_alpha   90.00
_cell.angle_beta   90.00
_cell.angle_gamma   90.00
#
_symmetry.space_group_name_H-M   'P 1'
#
loop_
_entity.id
_entity.type
_entity.pdbx_description
1 polymer ?
#
loop_
_entity_poly.entity_id
_entity_poly.type
_entity_poly.pdbx_seq_one_letter_code
_entity_poly.pdbx_strand_id
1 'polypeptide(L)'
;MSTDELDEMAAEQLKLKLAQDDILVAEDPEVKFGVLDATLLDPFVNAWRSDIEALAAVSQTPAHALTGQLVNLNAEALAAARSPLTQKVYERQMSAAASYSRLIRTAGAIIGDDTIADDEFLRVTWQDMEIRSMSQAADALGKIATMLGVPARCLWGRIPGWSARSLQSGSAKPIVKRKRIRLITCCVKIPGTRLVM
;
A
#
# COMPACT_ATOMS: atom_id res chain seq x y z
N MET A 1 4.51 -28.33 70.33
CA MET A 1 4.39 -27.40 69.19
C MET A 1 4.40 -26.00 69.78
N SER A 2 5.59 -25.47 70.02
CA SER A 2 5.85 -24.22 70.75
C SER A 2 5.58 -23.02 69.85
N THR A 3 5.09 -21.95 70.47
CA THR A 3 4.53 -20.74 69.83
C THR A 3 5.50 -19.97 68.92
N ASP A 4 6.82 -20.17 69.04
CA ASP A 4 7.83 -19.51 68.19
C ASP A 4 7.74 -19.87 66.70
N GLU A 5 7.38 -21.12 66.35
CA GLU A 5 7.32 -21.52 64.93
C GLU A 5 6.08 -20.98 64.20
N LEU A 6 5.05 -20.53 64.94
CA LEU A 6 3.85 -19.93 64.37
C LEU A 6 4.10 -18.48 63.92
N ASP A 7 5.00 -17.75 64.58
CA ASP A 7 5.36 -16.38 64.22
C ASP A 7 6.26 -16.33 62.97
N GLU A 8 7.17 -17.29 62.78
CA GLU A 8 7.98 -17.37 61.55
C GLU A 8 7.12 -17.67 60.32
N MET A 9 6.21 -18.64 60.41
CA MET A 9 5.27 -18.98 59.33
C MET A 9 4.32 -17.82 59.00
N ALA A 10 3.87 -17.06 60.00
CA ALA A 10 3.05 -15.88 59.80
C ALA A 10 3.84 -14.72 59.19
N ALA A 11 5.11 -14.54 59.57
CA ALA A 11 6.00 -13.53 59.02
C ALA A 11 6.34 -13.81 57.55
N GLU A 12 6.51 -15.07 57.15
CA GLU A 12 6.68 -15.45 55.73
C GLU A 12 5.42 -15.16 54.90
N GLN A 13 4.23 -15.41 55.45
CA GLN A 13 2.97 -15.08 54.79
C GLN A 13 2.73 -13.57 54.70
N LEU A 14 3.20 -12.78 55.67
CA LEU A 14 3.15 -11.31 55.65
C LEU A 14 4.14 -10.72 54.64
N LYS A 15 5.34 -11.29 54.51
CA LYS A 15 6.30 -10.94 53.45
C LYS A 15 5.72 -11.12 52.05
N LEU A 16 4.83 -12.10 51.86
CA LEU A 16 4.15 -12.35 50.59
C LEU A 16 3.03 -11.32 50.28
N LYS A 17 2.60 -10.51 51.26
CA LYS A 17 1.41 -9.64 51.18
C LYS A 17 1.70 -8.14 51.09
N LEU A 18 2.94 -7.73 50.83
CA LEU A 18 3.25 -6.30 50.64
C LEU A 18 2.41 -5.71 49.50
N ALA A 19 1.47 -4.85 49.84
CA ALA A 19 0.62 -4.12 48.91
C ALA A 19 1.23 -2.75 48.56
N GLN A 20 0.72 -2.11 47.50
CA GLN A 20 1.19 -0.80 47.01
C GLN A 20 1.14 0.31 48.09
N ASP A 21 0.29 0.16 49.12
CA ASP A 21 0.08 1.17 50.17
C ASP A 21 0.85 0.89 51.48
N ASP A 22 1.61 -0.22 51.56
CA ASP A 22 2.34 -0.57 52.78
C ASP A 22 3.67 0.19 52.89
N ILE A 23 3.89 0.81 54.05
CA ILE A 23 5.12 1.53 54.36
C ILE A 23 6.12 0.54 54.98
N LEU A 24 7.29 0.40 54.36
CA LEU A 24 8.40 -0.37 54.92
C LEU A 24 9.04 0.42 56.06
N VAL A 25 8.88 -0.06 57.29
CA VAL A 25 9.51 0.49 58.50
C VAL A 25 10.54 -0.52 59.00
N ALA A 26 11.77 -0.08 59.21
CA ALA A 26 12.84 -0.88 59.82
C ALA A 26 13.25 -0.24 61.15
N GLU A 27 13.39 -1.05 62.20
CA GLU A 27 13.82 -0.60 63.53
C GLU A 27 15.34 -0.34 63.61
N ASP A 28 16.12 -0.97 62.72
CA ASP A 28 17.58 -0.83 62.67
C ASP A 28 18.05 0.35 61.79
N PRO A 29 18.92 1.24 62.29
CA PRO A 29 19.36 2.45 61.60
C PRO A 29 20.29 2.20 60.40
N GLU A 30 20.81 0.97 60.22
CA GLU A 30 21.70 0.58 59.10
C GLU A 30 20.95 -0.03 57.90
N VAL A 31 19.62 -0.21 57.97
CA VAL A 31 18.84 -0.85 56.91
C VAL A 31 18.66 0.10 55.72
N LYS A 32 19.19 -0.30 54.56
CA LYS A 32 19.03 0.42 53.29
C LYS A 32 17.95 -0.25 52.45
N PHE A 33 16.88 0.48 52.17
CA PHE A 33 15.88 0.05 51.21
C PHE A 33 16.43 0.21 49.79
N GLY A 34 16.47 -0.89 49.03
CA GLY A 34 16.78 -0.86 47.61
C GLY A 34 15.64 -0.27 46.79
N VAL A 35 15.94 0.13 45.55
CA VAL A 35 14.92 0.49 44.57
C VAL A 35 14.62 -0.74 43.72
N LEU A 36 13.34 -1.03 43.46
CA LEU A 36 12.97 -2.04 42.48
C LEU A 36 13.29 -1.49 41.08
N ASP A 37 14.01 -2.25 40.27
CA ASP A 37 14.31 -1.84 38.91
C ASP A 37 13.02 -1.57 38.13
N ALA A 38 13.04 -0.49 37.35
CA ALA A 38 11.92 -0.14 36.49
C ALA A 38 11.64 -1.28 35.51
N THR A 39 10.35 -1.55 35.27
CA THR A 39 9.93 -2.52 34.27
C THR A 39 10.43 -2.09 32.89
N LEU A 40 11.20 -2.96 32.23
CA LEU A 40 11.73 -2.71 30.89
C LEU A 40 10.55 -2.66 29.91
N LEU A 41 10.31 -1.51 29.29
CA LEU A 41 9.24 -1.33 28.30
C LEU A 41 9.63 -1.78 26.89
N ASP A 42 10.92 -1.96 26.63
CA ASP A 42 11.47 -2.32 25.32
C ASP A 42 10.93 -3.62 24.72
N PRO A 43 10.70 -4.71 25.49
CA PRO A 43 10.09 -5.93 24.96
C PRO A 43 8.70 -5.69 24.36
N PHE A 44 7.90 -4.79 24.94
CA PHE A 44 6.58 -4.46 24.41
C PHE A 44 6.66 -3.69 23.09
N VAL A 45 7.59 -2.75 22.99
CA VAL A 45 7.84 -2.00 21.74
C VAL A 45 8.32 -2.93 20.63
N ASN A 46 9.16 -3.91 20.96
CA ASN A 46 9.67 -4.89 20.01
C ASN A 46 8.60 -5.90 19.57
N ALA A 47 7.74 -6.36 20.48
CA ALA A 47 6.60 -7.20 20.14
C ALA A 47 5.67 -6.50 19.13
N TRP A 48 5.34 -5.22 19.38
CA TRP A 48 4.52 -4.43 18.47
C TRP A 48 5.16 -4.23 17.08
N ARG A 49 6.48 -4.02 17.01
CA ARG A 49 7.21 -3.94 15.72
C ARG A 49 7.15 -5.26 14.96
N SER A 50 7.35 -6.37 15.65
CA SER A 50 7.23 -7.72 15.08
C SER A 50 5.84 -7.95 14.47
N ASP A 51 4.78 -7.49 15.14
CA ASP A 51 3.41 -7.58 14.63
C ASP A 51 3.21 -6.77 13.35
N ILE A 52 3.80 -5.57 13.26
CA ILE A 52 3.76 -4.75 12.04
C ILE A 52 4.50 -5.43 10.89
N GLU A 53 5.64 -6.05 11.16
CA GLU A 53 6.40 -6.78 10.14
C GLU A 53 5.63 -8.01 9.64
N ALA A 54 4.99 -8.75 10.54
CA ALA A 54 4.10 -9.86 10.18
C ALA A 54 2.92 -9.37 9.33
N LEU A 55 2.29 -8.25 9.71
CA LEU A 55 1.22 -7.63 8.93
C LEU A 55 1.72 -7.19 7.55
N ALA A 56 2.90 -6.60 7.45
CA ALA A 56 3.52 -6.18 6.19
C ALA A 56 3.72 -7.37 5.25
N ALA A 57 4.23 -8.49 5.78
CA ALA A 57 4.45 -9.72 5.03
C ALA A 57 3.13 -10.31 4.50
N VAL A 58 2.11 -10.45 5.36
CA VAL A 58 0.79 -11.01 4.98
C VAL A 58 0.07 -10.12 3.98
N SER A 59 0.08 -8.81 4.23
CA SER A 59 -0.58 -7.85 3.35
C SER A 59 0.19 -7.59 2.05
N GLN A 60 1.42 -8.10 1.91
CA GLN A 60 2.33 -7.80 0.79
C GLN A 60 2.54 -6.30 0.60
N THR A 61 2.41 -5.51 1.69
CA THR A 61 2.77 -4.10 1.67
C THR A 61 4.20 -3.94 2.15
N PRO A 62 5.02 -3.11 1.51
CA PRO A 62 6.39 -2.91 1.93
C PRO A 62 6.44 -2.35 3.35
N ALA A 63 7.23 -2.97 4.24
CA ALA A 63 7.31 -2.60 5.66
C ALA A 63 7.67 -1.12 5.88
N HIS A 64 8.55 -0.56 5.04
CA HIS A 64 8.94 0.85 5.10
C HIS A 64 7.77 1.84 4.89
N ALA A 65 6.68 1.41 4.24
CA ALA A 65 5.48 2.24 4.09
C ALA A 65 4.62 2.27 5.36
N LEU A 66 4.77 1.29 6.25
CA LEU A 66 4.03 1.18 7.51
C LEU A 66 4.82 1.74 8.70
N THR A 67 6.13 1.48 8.75
CA THR A 67 7.00 1.89 9.86
C THR A 67 7.60 3.28 9.67
N GLY A 68 7.64 3.79 8.43
CA GLY A 68 8.28 5.07 8.08
C GLY A 68 9.81 5.08 8.23
N GLN A 69 10.41 3.96 8.64
CA GLN A 69 11.85 3.81 8.80
C GLN A 69 12.46 3.32 7.48
N LEU A 70 13.08 4.25 6.76
CA LEU A 70 13.91 3.94 5.60
C LEU A 70 15.36 3.86 6.07
N VAL A 71 15.83 2.68 6.48
CA VAL A 71 17.24 2.50 6.84
C VAL A 71 18.03 2.19 5.57
N ASN A 72 18.68 3.21 5.00
CA ASN A 72 19.76 3.11 4.00
C ASN A 72 19.56 2.09 2.87
N LEU A 73 18.33 1.92 2.38
CA LEU A 73 18.07 1.03 1.26
C LEU A 73 18.58 1.65 -0.04
N ASN A 74 19.37 0.90 -0.80
CA ASN A 74 19.73 1.27 -2.17
C ASN A 74 18.48 1.20 -3.08
N ALA A 75 18.55 1.83 -4.26
CA ALA A 75 17.41 1.88 -5.18
C ALA A 75 16.93 0.48 -5.62
N GLU A 76 17.83 -0.50 -5.68
CA GLU A 76 17.53 -1.88 -6.05
C GLU A 76 16.79 -2.65 -4.94
N ALA A 77 17.20 -2.48 -3.68
CA ALA A 77 16.53 -3.05 -2.51
C ALA A 77 15.15 -2.43 -2.32
N LEU A 78 14.99 -1.13 -2.62
CA LEU A 78 13.67 -0.49 -2.65
C LEU A 78 12.78 -1.05 -3.76
N ALA A 79 13.32 -1.36 -4.93
CA ALA A 79 12.57 -2.00 -6.00
C ALA A 79 12.18 -3.44 -5.64
N ALA A 80 13.12 -4.22 -5.10
CA ALA A 80 12.86 -5.58 -4.64
C ALA A 80 11.77 -5.63 -3.55
N ALA A 81 11.84 -4.72 -2.57
CA ALA A 81 10.83 -4.63 -1.50
C ALA A 81 9.42 -4.26 -2.02
N ARG A 82 9.31 -3.57 -3.18
CA ARG A 82 8.02 -3.24 -3.81
C ARG A 82 7.52 -4.31 -4.78
N SER A 83 8.33 -5.30 -5.14
CA SER A 83 7.97 -6.37 -6.07
C SER A 83 6.65 -7.08 -5.69
N PRO A 84 6.46 -7.57 -4.45
CA PRO A 84 5.24 -8.29 -4.10
C PRO A 84 3.99 -7.39 -4.18
N LEU A 85 4.10 -6.13 -3.76
CA LEU A 85 3.01 -5.16 -3.90
C LEU A 85 2.65 -4.92 -5.38
N THR A 86 3.66 -4.80 -6.24
CA THR A 86 3.48 -4.55 -7.67
C THR A 86 2.79 -5.74 -8.34
N GLN A 87 3.18 -6.96 -8.01
CA GLN A 87 2.53 -8.19 -8.48
C GLN A 87 1.07 -8.26 -8.01
N LYS A 88 0.80 -7.96 -6.73
CA LYS A 88 -0.55 -7.91 -6.18
C LYS A 88 -1.45 -6.89 -6.89
N VAL A 89 -0.92 -5.70 -7.18
CA VAL A 89 -1.63 -4.66 -7.92
C VAL A 89 -1.92 -5.13 -9.34
N TYR A 90 -0.94 -5.75 -10.01
CA TYR A 90 -1.10 -6.28 -11.36
C TYR A 90 -2.19 -7.35 -11.43
N GLU A 91 -2.19 -8.31 -10.50
CA GLU A 91 -3.22 -9.35 -10.43
C GLU A 91 -4.64 -8.75 -10.33
N ARG A 92 -4.81 -7.75 -9.46
CA ARG A 92 -6.09 -7.04 -9.29
C ARG A 92 -6.48 -6.23 -10.51
N GLN A 93 -5.52 -5.62 -11.18
CA GLN A 93 -5.76 -4.90 -12.42
C GLN A 93 -6.25 -5.84 -13.52
N MET A 94 -5.68 -7.05 -13.63
CA MET A 94 -6.09 -8.04 -14.63
C MET A 94 -7.49 -8.58 -14.36
N SER A 95 -7.79 -8.95 -13.11
CA SER A 95 -9.14 -9.43 -12.76
C SER A 95 -10.20 -8.34 -12.95
N ALA A 96 -9.92 -7.11 -12.47
CA ALA A 96 -10.83 -5.98 -12.64
C ALA A 96 -11.01 -5.60 -14.12
N ALA A 97 -9.95 -5.60 -14.93
CA ALA A 97 -10.02 -5.27 -16.35
C ALA A 97 -10.97 -6.21 -17.12
N ALA A 98 -10.90 -7.51 -16.82
CA ALA A 98 -11.81 -8.49 -17.42
C ALA A 98 -13.27 -8.22 -17.03
N SER A 99 -13.54 -7.98 -15.75
CA SER A 99 -14.89 -7.67 -15.25
C SER A 99 -15.45 -6.40 -15.88
N TYR A 100 -14.66 -5.32 -15.96
CA TYR A 100 -15.11 -4.07 -16.57
C TYR A 100 -15.33 -4.18 -18.07
N SER A 101 -14.48 -4.93 -18.78
CA SER A 101 -14.67 -5.15 -20.22
C SER A 101 -15.99 -5.87 -20.50
N ARG A 102 -16.31 -6.90 -19.71
CA ARG A 102 -17.60 -7.58 -19.78
C ARG A 102 -18.77 -6.66 -19.46
N LEU A 103 -18.64 -5.84 -18.41
CA LEU A 103 -19.67 -4.86 -18.03
C LEU A 103 -19.97 -3.88 -19.18
N ILE A 104 -18.94 -3.36 -19.85
CA ILE A 104 -19.12 -2.42 -20.97
C ILE A 104 -19.80 -3.11 -22.15
N ARG A 105 -19.43 -4.35 -22.49
CA ARG A 105 -20.10 -5.13 -23.54
C ARG A 105 -21.57 -5.37 -23.22
N THR A 106 -21.88 -5.74 -21.97
CA THR A 106 -23.27 -5.90 -21.50
C THR A 106 -24.04 -4.59 -21.57
N ALA A 107 -23.42 -3.46 -21.20
CA ALA A 107 -24.05 -2.14 -21.34
C ALA A 107 -24.30 -1.79 -22.82
N GLY A 108 -23.38 -2.12 -23.72
CA GLY A 108 -23.56 -1.97 -25.17
C GLY A 108 -24.77 -2.75 -25.68
N ALA A 109 -24.91 -4.01 -25.25
CA ALA A 109 -26.07 -4.85 -25.62
C ALA A 109 -27.41 -4.26 -25.12
N ILE A 110 -27.44 -3.65 -23.92
CA ILE A 110 -28.64 -2.99 -23.39
C ILE A 110 -29.01 -1.74 -24.20
N ILE A 111 -28.00 -1.01 -24.70
CA ILE A 111 -28.19 0.20 -25.51
C ILE A 111 -28.53 -0.15 -26.98
N GLY A 112 -28.30 -1.40 -27.40
CA GLY A 112 -28.45 -1.84 -28.79
C GLY A 112 -27.26 -1.47 -29.68
N ASP A 113 -26.08 -1.26 -29.08
CA ASP A 113 -24.83 -1.04 -29.82
C ASP A 113 -24.09 -2.38 -30.01
N ASP A 114 -24.45 -3.06 -31.10
CA ASP A 114 -23.87 -4.36 -31.47
C ASP A 114 -22.35 -4.27 -31.71
N THR A 115 -21.83 -3.10 -32.07
CA THR A 115 -20.39 -2.91 -32.30
C THR A 115 -19.59 -3.08 -31.01
N ILE A 116 -20.12 -2.61 -29.88
CA ILE A 116 -19.48 -2.73 -28.57
C ILE A 116 -19.85 -4.08 -27.92
N ALA A 117 -21.08 -4.56 -28.11
CA ALA A 117 -21.51 -5.83 -27.53
C ALA A 117 -20.68 -7.02 -28.04
N ASP A 118 -20.41 -7.05 -29.35
CA ASP A 118 -19.70 -8.15 -30.01
C ASP A 118 -18.18 -7.99 -30.03
N ASP A 119 -17.64 -6.83 -29.62
CA ASP A 119 -16.19 -6.60 -29.59
C ASP A 119 -15.51 -7.45 -28.49
N GLU A 120 -14.92 -8.57 -28.92
CA GLU A 120 -14.12 -9.44 -28.05
C GLU A 120 -12.76 -8.85 -27.69
N PHE A 121 -12.26 -7.89 -28.48
CA PHE A 121 -10.97 -7.22 -28.26
C PHE A 121 -11.09 -6.02 -27.32
N LEU A 122 -12.30 -5.62 -26.93
CA LEU A 122 -12.52 -4.57 -25.94
C LEU A 122 -11.82 -4.95 -24.63
N ARG A 123 -10.83 -4.15 -24.23
CA ARG A 123 -10.06 -4.35 -23.00
C ARG A 123 -9.86 -3.02 -22.28
N VAL A 124 -10.11 -3.03 -20.98
CA VAL A 124 -9.75 -1.91 -20.10
C VAL A 124 -8.24 -1.93 -19.89
N THR A 125 -7.60 -0.81 -20.20
CA THR A 125 -6.18 -0.58 -19.91
C THR A 125 -6.03 0.33 -18.70
N TRP A 126 -4.99 0.06 -17.90
CA TRP A 126 -4.66 0.87 -16.74
C TRP A 126 -3.51 1.81 -17.07
N GLN A 127 -3.57 3.02 -16.51
CA GLN A 127 -2.46 3.96 -16.61
C GLN A 127 -1.30 3.47 -15.76
N ASP A 128 -0.09 3.47 -16.34
CA ASP A 128 1.12 3.19 -15.58
C ASP A 128 1.34 4.32 -14.55
N MET A 129 1.41 3.92 -13.28
CA MET A 129 1.59 4.82 -12.15
C MET A 129 3.00 4.72 -11.55
N GLU A 130 3.88 3.92 -12.15
CA GLU A 130 5.25 3.80 -11.66
C GLU A 130 6.01 5.12 -11.79
N ILE A 131 6.72 5.46 -10.72
CA ILE A 131 7.59 6.63 -10.65
C ILE A 131 8.91 6.25 -11.30
N ARG A 132 8.97 6.30 -12.63
CA ARG A 132 10.23 6.24 -13.40
C ARG A 132 10.59 7.64 -13.87
N SER A 133 11.89 7.95 -13.93
CA SER A 133 12.30 9.20 -14.56
C SER A 133 12.00 9.15 -16.06
N MET A 134 11.53 10.28 -16.61
CA MET A 134 11.21 10.38 -18.03
C MET A 134 12.43 10.08 -18.92
N SER A 135 13.63 10.41 -18.44
CA SER A 135 14.90 10.12 -19.12
C SER A 135 15.19 8.62 -19.21
N GLN A 136 14.96 7.86 -18.13
CA GLN A 136 15.10 6.39 -18.15
C GLN A 136 14.09 5.74 -19.09
N ALA A 137 12.84 6.23 -19.10
CA ALA A 137 11.81 5.71 -20.02
C ALA A 137 12.17 6.01 -21.48
N ALA A 138 12.66 7.22 -21.78
CA ALA A 138 13.05 7.61 -23.13
C ALA A 138 14.27 6.81 -23.64
N ASP A 139 15.28 6.59 -22.80
CA ASP A 139 16.45 5.76 -23.15
C ASP A 139 16.04 4.30 -23.43
N ALA A 140 15.20 3.72 -22.58
CA ALA A 140 14.68 2.36 -22.80
C ALA A 140 13.88 2.26 -24.10
N LEU A 141 12.99 3.20 -24.38
CA LEU A 141 12.21 3.21 -25.62
C LEU A 141 13.08 3.47 -26.86
N GLY A 142 14.11 4.31 -26.74
CA GLY A 142 15.10 4.54 -27.79
C GLY A 142 15.83 3.26 -28.16
N LYS A 143 16.31 2.50 -27.16
CA LYS A 143 16.95 1.19 -27.35
C LYS A 143 16.00 0.17 -27.98
N ILE A 144 14.73 0.15 -27.57
CA ILE A 144 13.72 -0.74 -28.17
C ILE A 144 13.51 -0.38 -29.65
N ALA A 145 13.45 0.90 -30.01
CA ALA A 145 13.30 1.34 -31.39
C ALA A 145 14.49 0.91 -32.25
N THR A 146 15.72 1.10 -31.74
CA THR A 146 16.95 0.85 -32.51
C THR A 146 17.35 -0.63 -32.55
N MET A 147 17.25 -1.35 -31.44
CA MET A 147 17.69 -2.76 -31.36
C MET A 147 16.65 -3.72 -31.91
N LEU A 148 15.37 -3.49 -31.62
CA LEU A 148 14.28 -4.38 -32.00
C LEU A 148 13.60 -3.95 -33.31
N GLY A 149 14.00 -2.80 -33.88
CA GLY A 149 13.46 -2.27 -35.14
C GLY A 149 11.98 -1.84 -35.05
N VAL A 150 11.46 -1.65 -33.83
CA VAL A 150 10.05 -1.31 -33.63
C VAL A 150 9.78 0.10 -34.16
N PRO A 151 8.76 0.30 -35.02
CA PRO A 151 8.40 1.62 -35.51
C PRO A 151 8.15 2.58 -34.36
N ALA A 152 8.80 3.74 -34.38
CA ALA A 152 8.70 4.73 -33.32
C ALA A 152 7.24 5.11 -33.01
N ARG A 153 6.36 5.12 -34.02
CA ARG A 153 4.90 5.39 -33.90
C ARG A 153 4.20 4.48 -32.87
N CYS A 154 4.62 3.22 -32.75
CA CYS A 154 4.04 2.27 -31.80
C CYS A 154 4.49 2.50 -30.34
N LEU A 155 5.60 3.22 -30.14
CA LEU A 155 6.20 3.45 -28.82
C LEU A 155 5.65 4.69 -28.11
N TRP A 156 5.03 5.63 -28.84
CA TRP A 156 4.52 6.87 -28.24
C TRP A 156 3.45 6.62 -27.17
N GLY A 157 2.66 5.54 -27.30
CA GLY A 157 1.66 5.14 -26.31
C GLY A 157 2.28 4.57 -25.01
N ARG A 158 3.56 4.22 -25.01
CA ARG A 158 4.30 3.71 -23.84
C ARG A 158 5.05 4.81 -23.09
N ILE A 159 5.06 6.03 -23.61
CA ILE A 159 5.71 7.17 -22.95
C ILE A 159 4.86 7.59 -21.74
N PRO A 160 5.45 7.69 -20.53
CA PRO A 160 4.73 8.13 -19.35
C PRO A 160 4.07 9.51 -19.55
N GLY A 161 2.78 9.62 -19.21
CA GLY A 161 2.02 10.87 -19.32
C GLY A 161 1.50 11.21 -20.71
N TRP A 162 1.76 10.38 -21.72
CA TRP A 162 1.12 10.49 -23.04
C TRP A 162 -0.20 9.71 -23.05
N SER A 163 -1.27 10.37 -23.50
CA SER A 163 -2.59 9.77 -23.67
C SER A 163 -2.95 9.61 -25.15
N ALA A 164 -3.94 8.78 -25.46
CA ALA A 164 -4.48 8.67 -26.82
C ALA A 164 -4.92 10.03 -27.40
N ARG A 165 -5.40 10.95 -26.54
CA ARG A 165 -5.78 12.32 -26.93
C ARG A 165 -4.58 13.18 -27.32
N SER A 166 -3.43 13.02 -26.67
CA SER A 166 -2.22 13.77 -27.03
C SER A 166 -1.60 13.28 -28.34
N LEU A 167 -1.83 12.01 -28.70
CA LEU A 167 -1.43 11.47 -30.01
C LEU A 167 -2.25 12.07 -31.17
N GLN A 168 -3.55 12.28 -30.97
CA GLN A 168 -4.44 12.85 -32.00
C GLN A 168 -4.28 14.37 -32.20
N SER A 169 -3.86 15.11 -31.17
CA SER A 169 -3.84 16.58 -31.18
C SER A 169 -2.50 17.20 -31.58
N GLY A 170 -1.48 16.40 -31.90
CA GLY A 170 -0.17 16.89 -32.38
C GLY A 170 0.57 17.86 -31.45
N SER A 171 0.09 18.07 -30.22
CA SER A 171 0.64 19.04 -29.29
C SER A 171 0.71 18.45 -27.88
N ALA A 172 1.94 18.26 -27.40
CA ALA A 172 2.22 17.73 -26.08
C ALA A 172 1.75 18.72 -25.01
N LYS A 173 0.74 18.34 -24.22
CA LYS A 173 0.45 18.97 -22.93
C LYS A 173 0.46 17.88 -21.86
N PRO A 174 1.44 17.87 -20.93
CA PRO A 174 1.45 16.90 -19.85
C PRO A 174 0.20 17.12 -18.98
N ILE A 175 -0.49 16.02 -18.67
CA ILE A 175 -1.64 16.04 -17.77
C ILE A 175 -1.11 16.38 -16.38
N VAL A 176 -1.22 17.65 -15.99
CA VAL A 176 -1.04 18.09 -14.61
C VAL A 176 -2.02 17.29 -13.76
N LYS A 177 -1.51 16.52 -12.77
CA LYS A 177 -2.30 15.69 -11.85
C LYS A 177 -3.28 16.57 -11.07
N ARG A 178 -4.45 16.87 -11.65
CA ARG A 178 -5.56 17.51 -10.96
C ARG A 178 -6.35 16.40 -10.27
N LYS A 179 -6.30 16.39 -8.93
CA LYS A 179 -7.27 15.72 -8.05
C LYS A 179 -8.67 16.28 -8.37
N ARG A 180 -9.31 15.78 -9.42
CA ARG A 180 -10.75 15.87 -9.63
C ARG A 180 -11.19 14.55 -10.25
N ILE A 181 -11.79 13.72 -9.40
CA ILE A 181 -12.73 12.69 -9.83
C ILE A 181 -13.86 13.45 -10.54
N ARG A 182 -13.76 13.54 -11.87
CA ARG A 182 -14.92 13.80 -12.72
C ARG A 182 -15.17 12.49 -13.43
N LEU A 183 -16.26 11.82 -13.05
CA LEU A 183 -16.92 10.84 -13.89
C LEU A 183 -17.05 11.48 -15.28
N ILE A 184 -16.35 10.93 -16.26
CA ILE A 184 -16.56 11.28 -17.66
C ILE A 184 -17.80 10.51 -18.07
N THR A 185 -18.96 11.13 -17.92
CA THR A 185 -20.16 10.72 -18.64
C THR A 185 -19.82 10.85 -20.12
N CYS A 186 -19.72 9.72 -20.82
CA CYS A 186 -19.54 9.69 -22.25
C CYS A 186 -20.77 10.35 -22.89
N CYS A 187 -20.59 11.57 -23.40
CA CYS A 187 -21.60 12.24 -24.23
C CYS A 187 -21.61 11.52 -25.58
N VAL A 188 -22.36 10.42 -25.67
CA VAL A 188 -22.81 9.87 -26.95
C VAL A 188 -23.74 10.91 -27.57
N LYS A 189 -23.30 11.53 -28.67
CA LYS A 189 -24.13 12.41 -29.48
C LYS A 189 -25.19 11.53 -30.15
N ILE A 190 -26.38 11.43 -29.55
CA ILE A 190 -27.53 10.76 -30.17
C ILE A 190 -28.01 11.66 -31.33
N PRO A 191 -27.97 11.20 -32.60
CA PRO A 191 -28.59 11.93 -33.69
C PRO A 191 -30.10 11.66 -33.67
N GLY A 192 -30.92 12.68 -33.38
CA GLY A 192 -32.35 12.63 -33.72
C GLY A 192 -33.37 13.05 -32.67
N THR A 193 -33.01 13.33 -31.42
CA THR A 193 -33.99 13.74 -30.40
C THR A 193 -34.06 15.26 -30.26
N ARG A 194 -35.14 15.86 -30.80
CA ARG A 194 -35.56 17.23 -30.47
C ARG A 194 -35.91 17.27 -28.99
N LEU A 195 -35.17 18.09 -28.23
CA LEU A 195 -35.55 18.52 -26.89
C LEU A 195 -36.93 19.17 -26.98
N VAL A 196 -37.92 18.58 -26.32
CA VAL A 196 -39.08 19.32 -25.81
C VAL A 196 -38.79 19.57 -24.34
N MET A 197 -38.97 20.83 -23.92
CA MET A 197 -38.61 21.41 -22.61
C MET A 197 -38.97 20.54 -21.41
#